data_AF-A0A970K0A5-F1
#
_entry.id   AF-A0A970K0A5-F1
#
_cell.length_a   1.000
_cell.length_b   1.000
_cell.length_c   1.000
_cell.angle_alpha   90.00
_cell.angle_beta   90.00
_cell.angle_gamma   90.00
#
_symmetry.space_group_name_H-M   'P 1'
#
loop_
_entity.id
_entity.type
_entity.pdbx_description
1 polymer ?
#
loop_
_entity_poly.entity_id
_entity_poly.type
_entity_poly.pdbx_seq_one_letter_code
_entity_poly.pdbx_strand_id
1 'polypeptide(L)'
;MDLDDLDHVLCSIPLLGSKGTTGTQASFLELFAGDHDKVDELDRRVAARMGFASVFPVTGQTYPRKLDARIANVLAGIAQSVHKFSNDLRLLQHLKEIEEPFAREQIGSSAMAYKRNPMRSERMASLARHVIVSSLNPAMTAAEQWFERTLDDSANKRVAIPEAFLAVDALLLLYRNVADGLVVYPTVIKRHLLAELPFMATENILMAAVKKGGDRQILHEKIRSYSMDAGRRVKESGLENDLLQRIAADPDFMLDTADLDGLLDPADYIGRAPQQVDRFLNEYVTPLLAGNPESVISEEPRV
;
A
#
# COMPACT_ATOMS: atom_id res chain seq x y z
N MET A 1 -1.34 -2.59 -9.78
CA MET A 1 -2.36 -3.49 -9.20
C MET A 1 -3.62 -2.70 -8.88
N ASP A 2 -3.64 -1.84 -7.85
CA ASP A 2 -4.86 -1.08 -7.51
C ASP A 2 -5.43 -0.27 -8.69
N LEU A 3 -4.55 0.43 -9.42
CA LEU A 3 -4.94 1.19 -10.61
C LEU A 3 -5.37 0.28 -11.78
N ASP A 4 -4.67 -0.84 -11.99
CA ASP A 4 -5.04 -1.80 -13.04
C ASP A 4 -6.43 -2.40 -12.78
N ASP A 5 -6.73 -2.74 -11.52
CA ASP A 5 -8.04 -3.26 -11.11
C ASP A 5 -9.13 -2.20 -11.24
N LEU A 6 -8.81 -0.94 -10.89
CA LEU A 6 -9.71 0.20 -11.10
C LEU A 6 -10.02 0.39 -12.58
N ASP A 7 -9.02 0.48 -13.44
CA ASP A 7 -9.18 0.67 -14.88
C ASP A 7 -9.93 -0.51 -15.52
N HIS A 8 -9.61 -1.73 -15.10
CA HIS A 8 -10.29 -2.94 -15.55
C HIS A 8 -11.78 -2.93 -15.17
N VAL A 9 -12.11 -2.56 -13.94
CA VAL A 9 -13.52 -2.46 -13.53
C VAL A 9 -14.21 -1.31 -14.25
N LEU A 10 -13.62 -0.11 -14.29
CA LEU A 10 -14.20 1.06 -14.96
C LEU A 10 -14.50 0.80 -16.43
N CYS A 11 -13.60 0.17 -17.19
CA CYS A 11 -13.82 -0.12 -18.60
C CYS A 11 -14.82 -1.25 -18.86
N SER A 12 -15.17 -2.04 -17.84
CA SER A 12 -16.05 -3.21 -17.98
C SER A 12 -17.45 -3.05 -17.39
N ILE A 13 -17.80 -1.88 -16.80
CA ILE A 13 -19.14 -1.64 -16.25
C ILE A 13 -20.16 -1.40 -17.38
N PRO A 14 -21.19 -2.25 -17.54
CA PRO A 14 -22.31 -1.97 -18.43
C PRO A 14 -23.39 -1.16 -17.72
N LEU A 15 -24.19 -0.41 -18.48
CA LEU A 15 -25.41 0.20 -17.97
C LEU A 15 -26.51 -0.87 -17.79
N LEU A 16 -27.43 -0.69 -16.83
CA LEU A 16 -28.65 -1.53 -16.74
C LEU A 16 -29.47 -1.51 -18.05
N GLY A 17 -29.72 -0.31 -18.56
CA GLY A 17 -30.63 -0.06 -19.69
C GLY A 17 -32.11 -0.04 -19.26
N SER A 18 -32.98 -0.04 -20.27
CA SER A 18 -34.44 -0.02 -20.19
C SER A 18 -34.98 -1.44 -20.17
N LYS A 19 -34.88 -2.10 -19.01
CA LYS A 19 -35.18 -3.55 -18.86
C LYS A 19 -36.58 -3.90 -18.34
N GLY A 20 -37.30 -2.93 -17.81
CA GLY A 20 -38.64 -3.14 -17.22
C GLY A 20 -38.61 -3.84 -15.86
N THR A 21 -39.78 -4.19 -15.32
CA THR A 21 -39.93 -4.64 -13.92
C THR A 21 -39.22 -5.95 -13.61
N THR A 22 -39.13 -6.88 -14.57
CA THR A 22 -38.56 -8.23 -14.40
C THR A 22 -37.50 -8.55 -15.46
N GLY A 23 -36.97 -7.54 -16.15
CA GLY A 23 -35.91 -7.73 -17.14
C GLY A 23 -36.37 -8.11 -18.55
N THR A 24 -37.66 -8.34 -18.76
CA THR A 24 -38.22 -8.85 -20.03
C THR A 24 -38.53 -7.77 -21.06
N GLN A 25 -38.44 -6.49 -20.70
CA GLN A 25 -38.74 -5.36 -21.57
C GLN A 25 -40.19 -5.32 -22.11
N ALA A 26 -41.12 -6.08 -21.51
CA ALA A 26 -42.48 -6.26 -22.03
C ALA A 26 -43.23 -4.93 -22.28
N SER A 27 -43.14 -3.97 -21.36
CA SER A 27 -43.77 -2.66 -21.52
C SER A 27 -43.19 -1.84 -22.67
N PHE A 28 -41.89 -1.98 -22.96
CA PHE A 28 -41.25 -1.30 -24.08
C PHE A 28 -41.60 -1.97 -25.40
N LEU A 29 -41.69 -3.30 -25.42
CA LEU A 29 -42.13 -4.05 -26.60
C LEU A 29 -43.58 -3.71 -26.97
N GLU A 30 -44.47 -3.59 -25.98
CA GLU A 30 -45.84 -3.13 -26.17
C GLU A 30 -45.89 -1.69 -26.73
N LEU A 31 -45.09 -0.77 -26.15
CA LEU A 31 -44.98 0.61 -26.61
C LEU A 31 -44.56 0.72 -28.08
N PHE A 32 -43.69 -0.19 -28.53
CA PHE A 32 -43.24 -0.27 -29.93
C PHE A 32 -44.04 -1.26 -30.78
N ALA A 33 -45.25 -1.66 -30.34
CA ALA A 33 -46.16 -2.53 -31.08
C ALA A 33 -45.52 -3.85 -31.56
N GLY A 34 -44.68 -4.46 -30.72
CA GLY A 34 -44.00 -5.72 -31.02
C GLY A 34 -42.69 -5.59 -31.82
N ASP A 35 -42.21 -4.37 -32.06
CA ASP A 35 -40.96 -4.14 -32.79
C ASP A 35 -39.73 -4.32 -31.86
N HIS A 36 -39.12 -5.49 -31.94
CA HIS A 36 -37.95 -5.87 -31.15
C HIS A 36 -36.71 -5.02 -31.48
N ASP A 37 -36.50 -4.65 -32.75
CA ASP A 37 -35.34 -3.86 -33.18
C ASP A 37 -35.37 -2.46 -32.56
N LYS A 38 -36.56 -1.86 -32.40
CA LYS A 38 -36.73 -0.60 -31.70
C LYS A 38 -36.44 -0.69 -30.19
N VAL A 39 -36.76 -1.82 -29.55
CA VAL A 39 -36.43 -2.04 -28.14
C VAL A 39 -34.90 -2.13 -27.97
N ASP A 40 -34.22 -2.84 -28.85
CA ASP A 40 -32.75 -2.93 -28.85
C ASP A 40 -32.08 -1.59 -29.20
N GLU A 41 -32.67 -0.82 -30.12
CA GLU A 41 -32.21 0.53 -30.44
C GLU A 41 -32.38 1.49 -29.25
N LEU A 42 -33.50 1.41 -28.52
CA LEU A 42 -33.74 2.21 -27.32
C LEU A 42 -32.62 2.00 -26.29
N ASP A 43 -32.28 0.74 -25.99
CA ASP A 43 -31.23 0.42 -25.04
C ASP A 43 -29.85 0.95 -25.46
N ARG A 44 -29.49 0.74 -26.74
CA ARG A 44 -28.23 1.27 -27.30
C ARG A 44 -28.16 2.79 -27.23
N ARG A 45 -29.26 3.48 -27.55
CA ARG A 45 -29.32 4.95 -27.51
C ARG A 45 -29.27 5.50 -26.10
N VAL A 46 -29.91 4.84 -25.13
CA VAL A 46 -29.82 5.22 -23.72
C VAL A 46 -28.39 5.04 -23.20
N ALA A 47 -27.74 3.91 -23.48
CA ALA A 47 -26.35 3.68 -23.08
C ALA A 47 -25.40 4.73 -23.67
N ALA A 48 -25.49 4.98 -24.98
CA ALA A 48 -24.66 6.00 -25.65
C ALA A 48 -24.87 7.40 -25.05
N ARG A 49 -26.12 7.78 -24.74
CA ARG A 49 -26.41 9.08 -24.09
C ARG A 49 -25.86 9.19 -22.68
N MET A 50 -25.77 8.08 -21.95
CA MET A 50 -25.24 8.03 -20.58
C MET A 50 -23.72 7.84 -20.56
N GLY A 51 -23.05 7.75 -21.72
CA GLY A 51 -21.61 7.54 -21.82
C GLY A 51 -21.15 6.11 -21.60
N PHE A 52 -22.05 5.12 -21.70
CA PHE A 52 -21.71 3.70 -21.56
C PHE A 52 -21.53 3.03 -22.92
N ALA A 53 -20.51 2.17 -23.02
CA ALA A 53 -20.24 1.40 -24.24
C ALA A 53 -21.27 0.28 -24.48
N SER A 54 -21.91 -0.22 -23.42
CA SER A 54 -22.83 -1.35 -23.49
C SER A 54 -23.88 -1.34 -22.38
N VAL A 55 -24.90 -2.18 -22.56
CA VAL A 55 -25.88 -2.52 -21.53
C VAL A 55 -25.71 -3.97 -21.08
N PHE A 56 -26.22 -4.31 -19.90
CA PHE A 56 -26.36 -5.72 -19.52
C PHE A 56 -27.30 -6.43 -20.50
N PRO A 57 -26.93 -7.60 -21.06
CA PRO A 57 -27.79 -8.33 -21.99
C PRO A 57 -28.96 -9.03 -21.28
N VAL A 58 -28.74 -9.50 -20.05
CA VAL A 58 -29.75 -10.22 -19.26
C VAL A 58 -29.72 -9.69 -17.82
N THR A 59 -30.89 -9.28 -17.32
CA THR A 59 -31.08 -8.80 -15.95
C THR A 59 -32.43 -9.25 -15.42
N GLY A 60 -32.63 -9.14 -14.10
CA GLY A 60 -33.96 -9.06 -13.50
C GLY A 60 -34.44 -7.60 -13.49
N GLN A 61 -35.00 -7.16 -12.37
CA GLN A 61 -35.40 -5.75 -12.19
C GLN A 61 -34.21 -4.78 -12.12
N THR A 62 -33.06 -5.26 -11.68
CA THR A 62 -31.86 -4.45 -11.46
C THR A 62 -30.64 -5.06 -12.15
N TYR A 63 -29.56 -4.28 -12.25
CA TYR A 63 -28.27 -4.85 -12.62
C TYR A 63 -27.81 -5.82 -11.50
N PRO A 64 -26.99 -6.83 -11.82
CA PRO A 64 -26.56 -7.81 -10.82
C PRO A 64 -25.78 -7.12 -9.71
N ARG A 65 -26.24 -7.25 -8.46
CA ARG A 65 -25.58 -6.69 -7.26
C ARG A 65 -24.14 -7.17 -7.06
N LYS A 66 -23.74 -8.25 -7.73
CA LYS A 66 -22.34 -8.67 -7.86
C LYS A 66 -21.42 -7.56 -8.42
N LEU A 67 -21.96 -6.64 -9.22
CA LEU A 67 -21.24 -5.45 -9.67
C LEU A 67 -20.84 -4.54 -8.50
N ASP A 68 -21.76 -4.31 -7.56
CA ASP A 68 -21.51 -3.50 -6.36
C ASP A 68 -20.38 -4.13 -5.51
N ALA A 69 -20.37 -5.46 -5.39
CA ALA A 69 -19.28 -6.19 -4.73
C ALA A 69 -17.93 -6.08 -5.45
N ARG A 70 -17.92 -6.14 -6.80
CA ARG A 70 -16.70 -5.94 -7.58
C ARG A 70 -16.11 -4.54 -7.35
N ILE A 71 -16.96 -3.51 -7.36
CA ILE A 71 -16.54 -2.12 -7.11
C ILE A 71 -15.99 -1.98 -5.68
N ALA A 72 -16.73 -2.48 -4.67
CA ALA A 72 -16.29 -2.42 -3.28
C ALA A 72 -14.95 -3.15 -3.03
N ASN A 73 -14.68 -4.24 -3.75
CA ASN A 73 -13.42 -4.96 -3.66
C ASN A 73 -12.22 -4.16 -4.18
N VAL A 74 -12.39 -3.39 -5.26
CA VAL A 74 -11.34 -2.48 -5.77
C VAL A 74 -11.02 -1.41 -4.71
N LEU A 75 -12.06 -0.80 -4.14
CA LEU A 75 -11.91 0.19 -3.06
C LEU A 75 -11.23 -0.41 -1.83
N ALA A 76 -11.54 -1.66 -1.49
CA ALA A 76 -10.89 -2.39 -0.42
C ALA A 76 -9.41 -2.69 -0.72
N GLY A 77 -9.05 -2.99 -1.97
CA GLY A 77 -7.66 -3.16 -2.41
C GLY A 77 -6.82 -1.90 -2.17
N ILE A 78 -7.33 -0.74 -2.63
CA ILE A 78 -6.71 0.57 -2.38
C ILE A 78 -6.54 0.79 -0.87
N ALA A 79 -7.59 0.52 -0.08
CA ALA A 79 -7.53 0.65 1.36
C ALA A 79 -6.48 -0.27 2.01
N GLN A 80 -6.28 -1.50 1.53
CA GLN A 80 -5.23 -2.41 2.03
C GLN A 80 -3.83 -1.83 1.78
N SER A 81 -3.56 -1.31 0.58
CA SER A 81 -2.31 -0.64 0.23
C SER A 81 -2.04 0.56 1.16
N VAL A 82 -3.06 1.40 1.39
CA VAL A 82 -2.98 2.56 2.29
C VAL A 82 -2.75 2.15 3.75
N HIS A 83 -3.45 1.11 4.23
CA HIS A 83 -3.30 0.59 5.59
C HIS A 83 -1.87 0.05 5.83
N LYS A 84 -1.30 -0.66 4.86
CA LYS A 84 0.07 -1.17 4.94
C LYS A 84 1.09 -0.04 4.96
N PHE A 85 0.99 0.92 4.04
CA PHE A 85 1.87 2.09 4.01
C PHE A 85 1.83 2.89 5.32
N SER A 86 0.62 3.17 5.82
CA SER A 86 0.47 3.93 7.07
C SER A 86 1.06 3.21 8.28
N ASN A 87 0.99 1.88 8.35
CA ASN A 87 1.61 1.11 9.43
C ASN A 87 3.14 1.17 9.36
N ASP A 88 3.73 1.02 8.18
CA ASP A 88 5.19 1.15 8.01
C ASP A 88 5.64 2.55 8.44
N LEU A 89 4.97 3.61 7.99
CA LEU A 89 5.32 4.98 8.36
C LEU A 89 5.21 5.23 9.86
N ARG A 90 4.19 4.69 10.54
CA ARG A 90 4.05 4.77 12.00
C ARG A 90 5.21 4.08 12.73
N LEU A 91 5.70 2.95 12.21
CA LEU A 91 6.87 2.26 12.75
C LEU A 91 8.16 3.07 12.50
N LEU A 92 8.35 3.59 11.29
CA LEU A 92 9.51 4.42 10.96
C LEU A 92 9.55 5.72 11.77
N GLN A 93 8.39 6.29 12.08
CA GLN A 93 8.27 7.46 12.96
C GLN A 93 8.55 7.10 14.43
N HIS A 94 8.14 5.91 14.89
CA HIS A 94 8.58 5.39 16.19
C HIS A 94 10.11 5.27 16.28
N LEU A 95 10.75 4.83 15.19
CA LEU A 95 12.21 4.78 15.05
C LEU A 95 12.85 6.17 14.84
N LYS A 96 12.06 7.23 14.62
CA LYS A 96 12.55 8.58 14.28
C LYS A 96 13.38 8.62 12.98
N GLU A 97 13.14 7.69 12.08
CA GLU A 97 13.84 7.61 10.79
C GLU A 97 13.11 8.40 9.71
N ILE A 98 11.78 8.32 9.70
CA ILE A 98 10.89 9.05 8.80
C ILE A 98 9.71 9.58 9.60
N GLU A 99 9.32 10.83 9.38
CA GLU A 99 8.13 11.45 9.97
C GLU A 99 7.15 11.88 8.88
N GLU A 100 5.84 11.80 9.19
CA GLU A 100 4.82 12.50 8.40
C GLU A 100 4.99 14.03 8.52
N PRO A 101 4.51 14.81 7.53
CA PRO A 101 4.64 16.27 7.56
C PRO A 101 4.03 16.88 8.84
N PHE A 102 4.65 17.93 9.37
CA PHE A 102 4.19 18.60 10.58
C PHE A 102 3.93 20.07 10.30
N ALA A 103 2.67 20.51 10.39
CA ALA A 103 2.32 21.89 10.10
C ALA A 103 2.85 22.83 11.20
N ARG A 104 3.22 24.06 10.82
CA ARG A 104 3.88 25.03 11.72
C ARG A 104 3.07 25.33 13.00
N GLU A 105 1.75 25.35 12.89
CA GLU A 105 0.83 25.61 14.00
C GLU A 105 0.24 24.33 14.62
N GLN A 106 0.66 23.15 14.15
CA GLN A 106 0.15 21.88 14.63
C GLN A 106 0.66 21.60 16.05
N ILE A 107 -0.27 21.30 16.97
CA ILE A 107 0.07 20.87 18.33
C ILE A 107 0.09 19.34 18.35
N GLY A 108 1.28 18.75 18.47
CA GLY A 108 1.45 17.29 18.51
C GLY A 108 0.97 16.65 19.81
N SER A 109 1.15 17.34 20.95
CA SER A 109 0.66 16.95 22.26
C SER A 109 0.40 18.18 23.11
N SER A 110 -0.68 18.18 23.90
CA SER A 110 -1.03 19.27 24.83
C SER A 110 -0.02 19.48 25.95
N ALA A 111 0.84 18.49 26.25
CA ALA A 111 1.77 18.53 27.38
C ALA A 111 3.24 18.27 27.02
N MET A 112 3.53 17.65 25.88
CA MET A 112 4.90 17.28 25.48
C MET A 112 5.29 17.95 24.16
N ALA A 113 5.97 19.10 24.25
CA ALA A 113 6.32 19.92 23.09
C ALA A 113 7.20 19.20 22.04
N TYR A 114 7.98 18.20 22.44
CA TYR A 114 8.81 17.41 21.52
C TYR A 114 8.04 16.26 20.83
N LYS A 115 6.84 15.91 21.30
CA LYS A 115 6.12 14.71 20.85
C LYS A 115 5.33 15.00 19.58
N ARG A 116 5.75 14.38 18.47
CA ARG A 116 5.06 14.40 17.18
C ARG A 116 4.41 13.04 16.92
N ASN A 117 3.07 13.00 16.89
CA ASN A 117 2.33 11.78 16.62
C ASN A 117 2.03 11.66 15.11
N PRO A 118 2.08 10.44 14.54
CA PRO A 118 1.73 10.18 13.14
C PRO A 118 0.21 10.17 12.93
N MET A 119 -0.47 11.28 13.27
CA MET A 119 -1.93 11.33 13.35
C MET A 119 -2.63 11.15 11.98
N ARG A 120 -2.00 11.61 10.89
CA ARG A 120 -2.55 11.42 9.54
C ARG A 120 -2.44 9.96 9.15
N SER A 121 -1.30 9.34 9.41
CA SER A 121 -1.08 7.91 9.18
C SER A 121 -2.01 7.04 10.03
N GLU A 122 -2.27 7.43 11.29
CA GLU A 122 -3.26 6.75 12.14
C GLU A 122 -4.69 6.88 11.61
N ARG A 123 -5.06 8.06 11.10
CA ARG A 123 -6.36 8.30 10.43
C ARG A 123 -6.48 7.46 9.16
N MET A 124 -5.44 7.41 8.34
CA MET A 124 -5.36 6.54 7.16
C MET A 124 -5.61 5.09 7.57
N ALA A 125 -4.93 4.61 8.62
CA ALA A 125 -5.11 3.24 9.07
C ALA A 125 -6.55 2.95 9.54
N SER A 126 -7.17 3.89 10.25
CA SER A 126 -8.55 3.76 10.74
C SER A 126 -9.58 3.71 9.61
N LEU A 127 -9.52 4.66 8.67
CA LEU A 127 -10.46 4.73 7.54
C LEU A 127 -10.28 3.54 6.60
N ALA A 128 -9.04 3.13 6.34
CA ALA A 128 -8.76 1.97 5.51
C ALA A 128 -9.35 0.69 6.10
N ARG A 129 -9.22 0.48 7.42
CA ARG A 129 -9.85 -0.66 8.10
C ARG A 129 -11.36 -0.67 7.94
N HIS A 130 -12.01 0.50 8.03
CA HIS A 130 -13.44 0.60 7.81
C HIS A 130 -13.83 0.16 6.40
N VAL A 131 -13.15 0.65 5.35
CA VAL A 131 -13.42 0.24 3.96
C VAL A 131 -13.24 -1.26 3.77
N ILE A 132 -12.14 -1.83 4.29
CA ILE A 132 -11.84 -3.26 4.17
C ILE A 132 -12.96 -4.10 4.78
N VAL A 133 -13.38 -3.80 6.01
CA VAL A 133 -14.43 -4.57 6.69
C VAL A 133 -15.78 -4.37 6.02
N SER A 134 -16.12 -3.12 5.66
CA SER A 134 -17.40 -2.79 5.05
C SER A 134 -17.57 -3.33 3.63
N SER A 135 -16.48 -3.69 2.94
CA SER A 135 -16.49 -4.24 1.57
C SER A 135 -17.26 -5.57 1.44
N LEU A 136 -17.48 -6.29 2.54
CA LEU A 136 -18.27 -7.51 2.55
C LEU A 136 -19.77 -7.27 2.40
N ASN A 137 -20.27 -6.06 2.72
CA ASN A 137 -21.70 -5.75 2.66
C ASN A 137 -22.30 -6.00 1.26
N PRO A 138 -21.77 -5.44 0.16
CA PRO A 138 -22.35 -5.67 -1.16
C PRO A 138 -22.20 -7.12 -1.63
N ALA A 139 -21.20 -7.86 -1.16
CA ALA A 139 -21.05 -9.29 -1.47
C ALA A 139 -22.18 -10.12 -0.85
N MET A 140 -22.54 -9.84 0.41
CA MET A 140 -23.68 -10.47 1.07
C MET A 140 -25.00 -10.08 0.40
N THR A 141 -25.21 -8.78 0.11
CA THR A 141 -26.39 -8.32 -0.64
C THR A 141 -26.50 -9.02 -2.00
N ALA A 142 -25.39 -9.27 -2.69
CA ALA A 142 -25.41 -9.99 -3.96
C ALA A 142 -25.78 -11.47 -3.82
N ALA A 143 -25.35 -12.13 -2.74
CA ALA A 143 -25.63 -13.54 -2.50
C ALA A 143 -27.08 -13.80 -2.08
N GLU A 144 -27.72 -12.83 -1.43
CA GLU A 144 -29.05 -12.97 -0.83
C GLU A 144 -30.19 -12.42 -1.71
N GLN A 145 -29.91 -11.88 -2.91
CA GLN A 145 -30.97 -11.49 -3.85
C GLN A 145 -31.80 -12.70 -4.29
N TRP A 146 -33.11 -12.66 -4.08
CA TRP A 146 -34.03 -13.71 -4.53
C TRP A 146 -34.64 -13.36 -5.88
N PHE A 147 -34.56 -14.32 -6.82
CA PHE A 147 -35.14 -14.22 -8.18
C PHE A 147 -34.79 -12.90 -8.88
N GLU A 148 -35.78 -12.15 -9.40
CA GLU A 148 -35.53 -10.94 -10.20
C GLU A 148 -35.14 -9.71 -9.36
N ARG A 149 -35.50 -9.65 -8.07
CA ARG A 149 -35.02 -8.69 -7.04
C ARG A 149 -35.71 -8.90 -5.68
N THR A 150 -34.97 -8.67 -4.59
CA THR A 150 -35.52 -8.32 -3.26
C THR A 150 -35.02 -6.94 -2.79
N LEU A 151 -35.84 -6.20 -2.02
CA LEU A 151 -35.63 -4.78 -1.72
C LEU A 151 -34.70 -4.50 -0.52
N ASP A 152 -34.26 -5.55 0.18
CA ASP A 152 -33.25 -5.48 1.24
C ASP A 152 -31.91 -4.88 0.75
N ASP A 153 -31.67 -4.91 -0.57
CA ASP A 153 -30.54 -4.25 -1.22
C ASP A 153 -30.49 -2.72 -1.02
N SER A 154 -31.66 -2.07 -0.96
CA SER A 154 -31.79 -0.62 -1.10
C SER A 154 -31.15 0.13 0.05
N ALA A 155 -31.45 -0.25 1.30
CA ALA A 155 -30.96 0.45 2.48
C ALA A 155 -29.45 0.24 2.67
N ASN A 156 -28.97 -1.00 2.53
CA ASN A 156 -27.55 -1.33 2.67
C ASN A 156 -26.71 -0.60 1.61
N LYS A 157 -27.12 -0.63 0.34
CA LYS A 157 -26.38 0.03 -0.75
C LYS A 157 -26.24 1.54 -0.55
N ARG A 158 -27.25 2.21 0.02
CA ARG A 158 -27.22 3.66 0.31
C ARG A 158 -26.16 4.05 1.34
N VAL A 159 -25.68 3.10 2.13
CA VAL A 159 -24.63 3.29 3.13
C VAL A 159 -23.31 2.76 2.59
N ALA A 160 -23.25 1.46 2.30
CA ALA A 160 -21.99 0.76 2.03
C ALA A 160 -21.23 1.30 0.81
N ILE A 161 -21.94 1.65 -0.28
CA ILE A 161 -21.27 2.12 -1.51
C ILE A 161 -20.79 3.58 -1.36
N PRO A 162 -21.63 4.56 -0.99
CA PRO A 162 -21.17 5.94 -0.83
C PRO A 162 -20.08 6.09 0.23
N GLU A 163 -20.20 5.43 1.37
CA GLU A 163 -19.18 5.51 2.44
C GLU A 163 -17.85 4.94 1.99
N ALA A 164 -17.83 3.84 1.22
CA ALA A 164 -16.59 3.30 0.67
C ALA A 164 -15.89 4.28 -0.27
N PHE A 165 -16.63 4.93 -1.17
CA PHE A 165 -16.07 5.95 -2.06
C PHE A 165 -15.53 7.16 -1.29
N LEU A 166 -16.31 7.71 -0.37
CA LEU A 166 -15.90 8.87 0.44
C LEU A 166 -14.69 8.57 1.33
N ALA A 167 -14.65 7.37 1.91
CA ALA A 167 -13.52 6.95 2.73
C ALA A 167 -12.25 6.78 1.88
N VAL A 168 -12.34 6.14 0.71
CA VAL A 168 -11.18 5.99 -0.19
C VAL A 168 -10.71 7.33 -0.73
N ASP A 169 -11.61 8.25 -1.08
CA ASP A 169 -11.26 9.62 -1.46
C ASP A 169 -10.46 10.32 -0.34
N ALA A 170 -10.97 10.29 0.89
CA ALA A 170 -10.27 10.84 2.05
C ALA A 170 -8.90 10.16 2.29
N LEU A 171 -8.80 8.84 2.08
CA LEU A 171 -7.53 8.12 2.17
C LEU A 171 -6.51 8.61 1.16
N LEU A 172 -6.92 8.81 -0.10
CA LEU A 172 -6.02 9.26 -1.17
C LEU A 172 -5.57 10.72 -0.95
N LEU A 173 -6.45 11.59 -0.44
CA LEU A 173 -6.10 12.95 -0.04
C LEU A 173 -5.05 12.96 1.10
N LEU A 174 -5.25 12.13 2.12
CA LEU A 174 -4.29 11.97 3.21
C LEU A 174 -2.96 11.40 2.71
N TYR A 175 -3.01 10.37 1.86
CA TYR A 175 -1.83 9.73 1.29
C TYR A 175 -0.99 10.74 0.52
N ARG A 176 -1.63 11.54 -0.33
CA ARG A 176 -0.98 12.60 -1.10
C ARG A 176 -0.29 13.61 -0.19
N ASN A 177 -0.99 14.12 0.83
CA ASN A 177 -0.42 15.07 1.78
C ASN A 177 0.78 14.50 2.54
N VAL A 178 0.70 13.24 2.97
CA VAL A 178 1.80 12.57 3.66
C VAL A 178 2.99 12.38 2.72
N ALA A 179 2.76 11.87 1.50
CA ALA A 179 3.81 11.59 0.52
C ALA A 179 4.55 12.86 0.07
N ASP A 180 3.85 13.99 -0.11
CA ASP A 180 4.46 15.28 -0.49
C ASP A 180 5.39 15.85 0.59
N GLY A 181 5.15 15.53 1.86
CA GLY A 181 5.81 16.19 2.99
C GLY A 181 6.58 15.26 3.92
N LEU A 182 6.97 14.06 3.46
CA LEU A 182 7.77 13.14 4.25
C LEU A 182 9.09 13.78 4.67
N VAL A 183 9.44 13.66 5.95
CA VAL A 183 10.71 14.13 6.50
C VAL A 183 11.58 12.92 6.80
N VAL A 184 12.75 12.85 6.18
CA VAL A 184 13.72 11.75 6.38
C VAL A 184 14.88 12.24 7.24
N TYR A 185 15.35 11.39 8.17
CA TYR A 185 16.46 11.68 9.06
C TYR A 185 17.67 10.75 8.81
N PRO A 186 18.53 11.04 7.80
CA PRO A 186 19.64 10.17 7.41
C PRO A 186 20.60 9.83 8.55
N THR A 187 20.85 10.77 9.46
CA THR A 187 21.74 10.56 10.61
C THR A 187 21.20 9.53 11.60
N VAL A 188 19.88 9.50 11.82
CA VAL A 188 19.23 8.50 12.69
C VAL A 188 19.28 7.13 12.02
N ILE A 189 18.93 7.08 10.72
CA ILE A 189 19.00 5.86 9.90
C ILE A 189 20.41 5.27 9.95
N LYS A 190 21.44 6.09 9.68
CA LYS A 190 22.84 5.66 9.72
C LYS A 190 23.22 5.12 11.09
N ARG A 191 22.82 5.79 12.19
CA ARG A 191 23.10 5.32 13.55
C ARG A 191 22.46 3.97 13.84
N HIS A 192 21.20 3.78 13.50
CA HIS A 192 20.51 2.49 13.70
C HIS A 192 21.14 1.39 12.85
N LEU A 193 21.44 1.69 11.60
CA LEU A 193 22.11 0.74 10.72
C LEU A 193 23.47 0.31 11.27
N LEU A 194 24.31 1.25 11.72
CA LEU A 194 25.64 0.94 12.26
C LEU A 194 25.59 0.13 13.57
N ALA A 195 24.49 0.20 14.34
CA ALA A 195 24.32 -0.63 15.53
C ALA A 195 24.10 -2.11 15.17
N GLU A 196 23.47 -2.38 14.02
CA GLU A 196 23.08 -3.73 13.57
C GLU A 196 24.03 -4.31 12.51
N LEU A 197 24.66 -3.46 11.68
CA LEU A 197 25.49 -3.86 10.55
C LEU A 197 26.64 -4.82 10.92
N PRO A 198 27.31 -4.70 12.08
CA PRO A 198 28.33 -5.68 12.49
C PRO A 198 27.81 -7.12 12.53
N PHE A 199 26.56 -7.33 12.93
CA PHE A 199 25.95 -8.67 12.95
C PHE A 199 25.65 -9.17 11.54
N MET A 200 25.18 -8.29 10.66
CA MET A 200 24.86 -8.61 9.25
C MET A 200 26.12 -8.84 8.40
N ALA A 201 27.22 -8.17 8.73
CA ALA A 201 28.50 -8.23 8.02
C ALA A 201 29.35 -9.47 8.34
N THR A 202 28.88 -10.36 9.22
CA THR A 202 29.66 -11.51 9.72
C THR A 202 30.18 -12.43 8.61
N GLU A 203 29.43 -12.61 7.52
CA GLU A 203 29.91 -13.37 6.36
C GLU A 203 31.06 -12.67 5.63
N ASN A 204 30.95 -11.36 5.39
CA ASN A 204 32.01 -10.56 4.76
C ASN A 204 33.30 -10.58 5.58
N ILE A 205 33.17 -10.44 6.91
CA ILE A 205 34.29 -10.50 7.86
C ILE A 205 34.96 -11.88 7.84
N LEU A 206 34.16 -12.96 7.87
CA LEU A 206 34.69 -14.32 7.76
C LEU A 206 35.49 -14.51 6.47
N MET A 207 34.94 -14.06 5.34
CA MET A 207 35.59 -14.19 4.05
C MET A 207 36.89 -13.38 3.96
N ALA A 208 36.93 -12.19 4.58
CA ALA A 208 38.14 -11.37 4.65
C ALA A 208 39.24 -12.04 5.49
N ALA A 209 38.89 -12.58 6.66
CA ALA A 209 39.83 -13.29 7.54
C ALA A 209 40.37 -14.58 6.90
N VAL A 210 39.51 -15.35 6.21
CA VAL A 210 39.92 -16.54 5.45
C VAL A 210 40.90 -16.19 4.32
N LYS A 211 40.68 -15.07 3.61
CA LYS A 211 41.62 -14.58 2.58
C LYS A 211 43.00 -14.24 3.16
N LYS A 212 43.08 -13.86 4.43
CA LYS A 212 44.34 -13.64 5.15
C LYS A 212 44.96 -14.91 5.73
N GLY A 213 44.37 -16.07 5.48
CA GLY A 213 44.91 -17.39 5.85
C GLY A 213 44.26 -18.04 7.07
N GLY A 214 43.17 -17.47 7.60
CA GLY A 214 42.46 -18.04 8.73
C GLY A 214 41.65 -19.29 8.36
N ASP A 215 41.53 -20.24 9.30
CA ASP A 215 40.70 -21.43 9.11
C ASP A 215 39.21 -21.06 9.21
N ARG A 216 38.47 -21.32 8.13
CA ARG A 216 37.06 -20.95 8.04
C ARG A 216 36.20 -21.54 9.16
N GLN A 217 36.44 -22.79 9.54
CA GLN A 217 35.60 -23.49 10.51
C GLN A 217 35.85 -22.95 11.92
N ILE A 218 37.11 -22.71 12.27
CA ILE A 218 37.50 -22.11 13.55
C ILE A 218 36.96 -20.67 13.65
N LEU A 219 37.17 -19.86 12.61
CA LEU A 219 36.72 -18.46 12.59
C LEU A 219 35.20 -18.34 12.65
N HIS A 220 34.47 -19.20 11.94
CA HIS A 220 33.01 -19.21 11.99
C HIS A 220 32.49 -19.47 13.43
N GLU A 221 33.05 -20.45 14.14
CA GLU A 221 32.62 -20.72 15.52
C GLU A 221 32.98 -19.58 16.47
N LYS A 222 34.13 -18.93 16.26
CA LYS A 222 34.52 -17.71 17.01
C LYS A 222 33.58 -16.53 16.75
N ILE A 223 33.27 -16.21 15.49
CA ILE A 223 32.28 -15.19 15.12
C ILE A 223 30.94 -15.48 15.79
N ARG A 224 30.49 -16.74 15.75
CA ARG A 224 29.24 -17.17 16.38
C ARG A 224 29.26 -16.89 17.89
N SER A 225 30.30 -17.30 18.60
CA SER A 225 30.45 -17.03 20.04
C SER A 225 30.46 -15.52 20.33
N TYR A 226 31.26 -14.75 19.60
CA TYR A 226 31.36 -13.30 19.79
C TYR A 226 30.05 -12.57 19.46
N SER A 227 29.31 -13.03 18.45
CA SER A 227 28.00 -12.48 18.10
C SER A 227 26.96 -12.75 19.19
N MET A 228 26.99 -13.95 19.79
CA MET A 228 26.11 -14.30 20.91
C MET A 228 26.41 -13.45 22.16
N ASP A 229 27.68 -13.22 22.45
CA ASP A 229 28.09 -12.39 23.59
C ASP A 229 27.76 -10.91 23.38
N ALA A 230 28.06 -10.35 22.19
CA ALA A 230 27.69 -8.98 21.82
C ALA A 230 26.17 -8.80 21.81
N GLY A 231 25.41 -9.78 21.29
CA GLY A 231 23.95 -9.77 21.34
C GLY A 231 23.40 -9.82 22.77
N ARG A 232 24.03 -10.60 23.66
CA ARG A 232 23.68 -10.64 25.09
C ARG A 232 23.96 -9.30 25.77
N ARG A 233 25.12 -8.71 25.51
CA ARG A 233 25.51 -7.38 26.01
C ARG A 233 24.47 -6.31 25.65
N VAL A 234 24.01 -6.30 24.40
CA VAL A 234 22.97 -5.36 23.94
C VAL A 234 21.64 -5.63 24.67
N LYS A 235 21.20 -6.89 24.73
CA LYS A 235 19.86 -7.24 25.22
C LYS A 235 19.73 -7.25 26.75
N GLU A 236 20.74 -7.74 27.46
CA GLU A 236 20.71 -7.92 28.91
C GLU A 236 21.31 -6.73 29.67
N SER A 237 22.31 -6.06 29.08
CA SER A 237 23.02 -4.95 29.75
C SER A 237 22.69 -3.57 29.17
N GLY A 238 21.98 -3.49 28.03
CA GLY A 238 21.65 -2.22 27.38
C GLY A 238 22.88 -1.44 26.87
N LEU A 239 24.00 -2.14 26.64
CA LEU A 239 25.25 -1.55 26.17
C LEU A 239 25.36 -1.63 24.64
N GLU A 240 26.24 -0.83 24.05
CA GLU A 240 26.48 -0.85 22.61
C GLU A 240 27.07 -2.19 22.14
N ASN A 241 26.79 -2.51 20.88
CA ASN A 241 27.33 -3.65 20.16
C ASN A 241 28.86 -3.56 20.11
N ASP A 242 29.55 -4.55 20.69
CA ASP A 242 31.01 -4.61 20.76
C ASP A 242 31.63 -5.71 19.87
N LEU A 243 30.89 -6.25 18.89
CA LEU A 243 31.32 -7.38 18.08
C LEU A 243 32.64 -7.10 17.33
N LEU A 244 32.79 -5.91 16.75
CA LEU A 244 33.99 -5.55 15.99
C LEU A 244 35.22 -5.45 16.89
N GLN A 245 35.07 -4.94 18.11
CA GLN A 245 36.14 -4.87 19.09
C GLN A 245 36.59 -6.28 19.49
N ARG A 246 35.66 -7.22 19.64
CA ARG A 246 35.98 -8.64 19.93
C ARG A 246 36.77 -9.27 18.80
N ILE A 247 36.35 -9.04 17.56
CA ILE A 247 37.00 -9.59 16.36
C ILE A 247 38.40 -8.98 16.16
N ALA A 248 38.53 -7.66 16.27
CA ALA A 248 39.82 -6.97 16.13
C ALA A 248 40.85 -7.36 17.22
N ALA A 249 40.36 -7.76 18.40
CA ALA A 249 41.21 -8.20 19.50
C ALA A 249 41.66 -9.67 19.39
N ASP A 250 41.03 -10.47 18.52
CA ASP A 250 41.35 -11.88 18.34
C ASP A 250 42.35 -12.07 17.18
N PRO A 251 43.61 -12.44 17.47
CA PRO A 251 44.66 -12.52 16.47
C PRO A 251 44.39 -13.56 15.38
N ASP A 252 43.51 -14.55 15.62
CA ASP A 252 43.18 -15.57 14.61
C ASP A 252 42.47 -14.97 13.39
N PHE A 253 41.78 -13.84 13.56
CA PHE A 253 41.08 -13.16 12.46
C PHE A 253 42.05 -12.43 11.52
N MET A 254 43.23 -12.02 12.01
CA MET A 254 44.21 -11.25 11.25
C MET A 254 43.63 -9.98 10.61
N LEU A 255 42.58 -9.42 11.21
CA LEU A 255 41.93 -8.18 10.80
C LEU A 255 42.13 -7.13 11.89
N ASP A 256 42.63 -5.96 11.50
CA ASP A 256 42.67 -4.80 12.39
C ASP A 256 41.39 -3.96 12.27
N THR A 257 41.30 -2.88 13.04
CA THR A 257 40.14 -1.98 13.02
C THR A 257 39.95 -1.34 11.65
N ALA A 258 41.02 -1.02 10.92
CA ALA A 258 40.92 -0.39 9.61
C ALA A 258 40.40 -1.38 8.55
N ASP A 259 40.81 -2.65 8.62
CA ASP A 259 40.25 -3.72 7.79
C ASP A 259 38.74 -3.86 8.02
N LEU A 260 38.30 -3.86 9.29
CA LEU A 260 36.89 -4.02 9.66
C LEU A 260 36.05 -2.80 9.27
N ASP A 261 36.55 -1.58 9.48
CA ASP A 261 35.86 -0.35 9.06
C ASP A 261 35.66 -0.31 7.55
N GLY A 262 36.65 -0.80 6.77
CA GLY A 262 36.55 -0.92 5.32
C GLY A 262 35.52 -1.95 4.83
N LEU A 263 35.08 -2.88 5.68
CA LEU A 263 34.05 -3.88 5.36
C LEU A 263 32.64 -3.42 5.73
N LEU A 264 32.49 -2.27 6.39
CA LEU A 264 31.23 -1.83 6.99
C LEU A 264 30.65 -0.59 6.31
N ASP A 265 30.99 -0.34 5.04
CA ASP A 265 30.29 0.69 4.27
C ASP A 265 28.85 0.23 3.99
N PRO A 266 27.82 0.93 4.51
CA PRO A 266 26.42 0.63 4.21
C PRO A 266 26.10 0.49 2.72
N ALA A 267 26.80 1.23 1.86
CA ALA A 267 26.57 1.22 0.42
C ALA A 267 26.85 -0.15 -0.21
N ASP A 268 27.69 -0.97 0.40
CA ASP A 268 28.01 -2.31 -0.10
C ASP A 268 26.90 -3.34 0.20
N TYR A 269 25.95 -3.00 1.08
CA TYR A 269 24.90 -3.91 1.57
C TYR A 269 23.51 -3.66 0.95
N ILE A 270 23.38 -2.72 0.01
CA ILE A 270 22.09 -2.36 -0.61
C ILE A 270 21.77 -3.16 -1.88
N GLY A 271 22.68 -4.01 -2.33
CA GLY A 271 22.52 -4.85 -3.51
C GLY A 271 22.07 -4.06 -4.73
N ARG A 272 20.88 -4.39 -5.27
CA ARG A 272 20.32 -3.76 -6.48
C ARG A 272 19.24 -2.72 -6.19
N ALA A 273 19.07 -2.29 -4.94
CA ALA A 273 17.97 -1.41 -4.56
C ALA A 273 17.90 -0.13 -5.41
N PRO A 274 19.00 0.61 -5.67
CA PRO A 274 18.94 1.80 -6.51
C PRO A 274 18.49 1.50 -7.95
N GLN A 275 19.06 0.48 -8.58
CA GLN A 275 18.73 0.14 -9.98
C GLN A 275 17.31 -0.42 -10.11
N GLN A 276 16.79 -1.09 -9.08
CA GLN A 276 15.39 -1.53 -9.05
C GLN A 276 14.43 -0.34 -8.98
N VAL A 277 14.74 0.67 -8.17
CA VAL A 277 13.96 1.91 -8.07
C VAL A 277 13.98 2.65 -9.41
N ASP A 278 15.16 2.91 -9.98
CA ASP A 278 15.29 3.62 -11.25
C ASP A 278 14.53 2.92 -12.38
N ARG A 279 14.65 1.59 -12.45
CA ARG A 279 13.93 0.79 -13.43
C ARG A 279 12.42 0.89 -13.24
N PHE A 280 11.94 0.76 -12.01
CA PHE A 280 10.51 0.81 -11.70
C PHE A 280 9.92 2.17 -12.08
N LEU A 281 10.59 3.27 -11.72
CA LEU A 281 10.14 4.62 -12.06
C LEU A 281 10.10 4.83 -13.57
N ASN A 282 11.17 4.47 -14.28
CA ASN A 282 11.29 4.73 -15.72
C ASN A 282 10.39 3.83 -16.58
N GLU A 283 10.27 2.55 -16.25
CA GLU A 283 9.52 1.58 -17.08
C GLU A 283 8.02 1.54 -16.75
N TYR A 284 7.61 1.91 -15.53
CA TYR A 284 6.22 1.73 -15.08
C TYR A 284 5.55 3.04 -14.64
N VAL A 285 6.20 3.88 -13.83
CA VAL A 285 5.55 5.08 -13.25
C VAL A 285 5.53 6.24 -14.25
N THR A 286 6.68 6.59 -14.84
CA THR A 286 6.79 7.73 -15.76
C THR A 286 5.88 7.58 -16.98
N PRO A 287 5.79 6.41 -17.67
CA PRO A 287 4.87 6.25 -18.79
C PRO A 287 3.41 6.39 -18.38
N LEU A 288 3.05 5.91 -17.18
CA LEU A 288 1.70 5.99 -16.64
C LEU A 288 1.29 7.44 -16.36
N LEU A 289 2.17 8.23 -15.76
CA LEU A 289 1.93 9.66 -15.52
C LEU A 289 1.88 10.46 -16.82
N ALA A 290 2.76 10.16 -17.78
CA ALA A 290 2.75 10.82 -19.09
C ALA A 290 1.48 10.53 -19.90
N GLY A 291 0.89 9.34 -19.74
CA GLY A 291 -0.40 8.97 -20.34
C GLY A 291 -1.61 9.63 -19.66
N ASN A 292 -1.45 10.20 -18.46
CA ASN A 292 -2.52 10.78 -17.66
C ASN A 292 -2.14 12.17 -17.10
N PRO A 293 -1.78 13.15 -17.96
CA PRO A 293 -1.22 14.43 -17.51
C PRO A 293 -2.21 15.23 -16.66
N GLU A 294 -3.51 15.09 -16.91
CA GLU A 294 -4.56 15.78 -16.15
C GLU A 294 -4.76 15.20 -14.73
N SER A 295 -4.25 13.99 -14.48
CA SER A 295 -4.28 13.35 -13.15
C SER A 295 -3.11 13.78 -12.27
N VAL A 296 -2.12 14.49 -12.81
CA VAL A 296 -1.02 15.07 -12.04
C VAL A 296 -1.47 16.40 -11.43
N ILE A 297 -2.02 16.33 -10.23
CA ILE A 297 -2.50 17.51 -9.50
C ILE A 297 -1.27 18.25 -8.93
N SER A 298 -1.06 19.49 -9.36
CA SER A 298 0.04 20.36 -8.87
C SER A 298 -0.36 21.25 -7.70
N GLU A 299 -1.66 21.36 -7.37
CA GLU A 299 -2.16 22.18 -6.25
C GLU A 299 -1.87 21.53 -4.90
N GLU A 300 -1.46 22.29 -3.88
CA GLU A 300 -1.25 21.72 -2.54
C GLU A 300 -2.47 20.92 -2.06
N PRO A 301 -2.26 19.72 -1.49
CA PRO A 301 -3.36 18.89 -1.01
C PRO A 301 -4.10 19.60 0.13
N ARG A 302 -5.40 19.87 -0.09
CA ARG A 302 -6.30 20.46 0.92
C ARG A 302 -6.67 19.38 1.94
N VAL A 303 -5.90 19.28 3.02
CA VAL A 303 -6.08 18.29 4.11
C VAL A 303 -6.34 18.97 5.44
#